data_AF-A0A4Q1JYN2-F1
#
_entry.id   AF-A0A4Q1JYN2-F1
#
_cell.length_a   1.000
_cell.length_b   1.000
_cell.length_c   1.000
_cell.angle_alpha   90.00
_cell.angle_beta   90.00
_cell.angle_gamma   90.00
#
_symmetry.space_group_name_H-M   'P 1'
#
loop_
_entity.id
_entity.type
_entity.pdbx_description
1 polymer ?
#
loop_
_entity_poly.entity_id
_entity_poly.type
_entity_poly.pdbx_seq_one_letter_code
_entity_poly.pdbx_strand_id
1 'polypeptide(L)'
;MTYWLFGAAIALLVGCAFSFYLWFVRRRDDETAAGLLTLAGLRWREFQRLVLEAMKARELKRVTPATDEELRDEHSSNLLLRGPVETWLLASKHGIAYRIGSAAIEEIASEMRLRGAQRGLLVTEGTVDAGGQERARRYNVEILDGRRLWPELKPVLDPVIRQRIVDDATATAKRHIAITWLGAATLGLASGLVLSSVVGPQAGHEDLAAPVAYTPAVAPAPAPAAAPEAAQPAPAAAAAPMTPAQIEEARTVVARQMRALKTISRGVWISRSTLEVDRIGGDEEATMAEVCAVLARYPDLSLSRIQLNPPPGSDQSVHWRQCGATVIVPR
;
A
#
# COMPACT_ATOMS: atom_id res chain seq x y z
N MET A 1 31.37 -38.37 5.66
CA MET A 1 30.80 -38.13 4.30
C MET A 1 29.29 -37.84 4.30
N THR A 2 28.54 -38.11 5.38
CA THR A 2 27.06 -37.97 5.42
C THR A 2 26.53 -36.59 5.84
N TYR A 3 27.36 -35.72 6.43
CA TYR A 3 26.92 -34.45 7.04
C TYR A 3 26.40 -33.43 6.03
N TRP A 4 26.91 -33.44 4.80
CA TRP A 4 26.44 -32.55 3.73
C TRP A 4 25.04 -32.91 3.22
N LEU A 5 24.67 -34.19 3.27
CA LEU A 5 23.31 -34.66 2.92
C LEU A 5 22.28 -34.16 3.93
N PHE A 6 22.62 -34.12 5.22
CA PHE A 6 21.74 -33.56 6.25
C PHE A 6 21.54 -32.05 6.09
N GLY A 7 22.61 -31.30 5.80
CA GLY A 7 22.51 -29.86 5.51
C GLY A 7 21.67 -29.55 4.27
N ALA A 8 21.88 -30.30 3.19
CA ALA A 8 21.09 -30.18 1.97
C ALA A 8 19.61 -30.56 2.19
N ALA A 9 19.35 -31.61 2.96
CA ALA A 9 17.99 -32.04 3.29
C ALA A 9 17.24 -30.99 4.13
N ILE A 10 17.88 -30.38 5.12
CA ILE A 10 17.30 -29.30 5.92
C ILE A 10 17.02 -28.06 5.06
N ALA A 11 17.98 -27.67 4.20
CA ALA A 11 17.78 -26.54 3.29
C ALA A 11 16.60 -26.76 2.32
N LEU A 12 16.46 -27.97 1.81
CA LEU A 12 15.36 -28.37 0.93
C LEU A 12 14.01 -28.35 1.68
N LEU A 13 13.96 -28.90 2.90
CA LEU A 13 12.77 -28.86 3.73
C LEU A 13 12.34 -27.43 4.06
N VAL A 14 13.27 -26.57 4.46
CA VAL A 14 12.99 -25.15 4.75
C VAL A 14 12.53 -24.42 3.48
N GLY A 15 13.21 -24.62 2.34
CA GLY A 15 12.83 -24.04 1.06
C GLY A 15 11.43 -24.45 0.60
N CYS A 16 11.08 -25.73 0.75
CA CYS A 16 9.73 -26.24 0.45
C CYS A 16 8.68 -25.67 1.41
N ALA A 17 8.94 -25.63 2.72
CA ALA A 17 8.02 -25.08 3.71
C ALA A 17 7.75 -23.59 3.47
N PHE A 18 8.81 -22.82 3.18
CA PHE A 18 8.70 -21.39 2.89
C PHE A 18 7.97 -21.14 1.56
N SER A 19 8.25 -21.95 0.53
CA SER A 19 7.52 -21.89 -0.74
C SER A 19 6.03 -22.16 -0.55
N PHE A 20 5.69 -23.16 0.27
CA PHE A 20 4.31 -23.49 0.61
C PHE A 20 3.62 -22.33 1.34
N TYR A 21 4.28 -21.74 2.35
CA TYR A 21 3.77 -20.58 3.06
C TYR A 21 3.53 -19.39 2.14
N LEU A 22 4.51 -19.05 1.30
CA LEU A 22 4.40 -17.94 0.34
C LEU A 22 3.27 -18.17 -0.67
N TRP A 23 3.09 -19.41 -1.12
CA TRP A 23 2.07 -19.75 -2.12
C TRP A 23 0.65 -19.76 -1.55
N PHE A 24 0.44 -20.31 -0.35
CA PHE A 24 -0.90 -20.50 0.20
C PHE A 24 -1.39 -19.34 1.07
N VAL A 25 -0.49 -18.70 1.82
CA VAL A 25 -0.86 -17.62 2.76
C VAL A 25 -0.55 -16.27 2.11
N ARG A 26 0.74 -16.01 1.83
CA ARG A 26 1.17 -14.68 1.41
C ARG A 26 0.58 -14.26 0.06
N ARG A 27 0.48 -15.17 -0.90
CA ARG A 27 -0.21 -14.90 -2.18
C ARG A 27 -1.67 -14.46 -1.96
N ARG A 28 -2.40 -15.09 -1.04
CA ARG A 28 -3.81 -14.75 -0.76
C ARG A 28 -3.92 -13.40 -0.07
N ASP A 29 -3.01 -13.11 0.85
CA ASP A 29 -2.94 -11.82 1.53
C ASP A 29 -2.59 -10.69 0.55
N ASP A 30 -1.61 -10.91 -0.33
CA ASP A 30 -1.20 -9.96 -1.37
C ASP A 30 -2.36 -9.72 -2.37
N GLU A 31 -3.05 -10.79 -2.79
CA GLU A 31 -4.24 -10.68 -3.65
C GLU A 31 -5.37 -9.90 -2.97
N THR A 32 -5.63 -10.17 -1.69
CA THR A 32 -6.66 -9.48 -0.91
C THR A 32 -6.32 -8.01 -0.75
N ALA A 33 -5.07 -7.68 -0.43
CA ALA A 33 -4.62 -6.29 -0.28
C ALA A 33 -4.73 -5.52 -1.61
N ALA A 34 -4.29 -6.12 -2.71
CA ALA A 34 -4.42 -5.52 -4.05
C ALA A 34 -5.90 -5.38 -4.47
N GLY A 35 -6.74 -6.36 -4.13
CA GLY A 35 -8.17 -6.31 -4.34
C GLY A 35 -8.85 -5.17 -3.57
N LEU A 36 -8.56 -5.03 -2.28
CA LEU A 36 -9.10 -3.96 -1.44
C LEU A 36 -8.64 -2.57 -1.89
N LEU A 37 -7.37 -2.42 -2.29
CA LEU A 37 -6.88 -1.16 -2.86
C LEU A 37 -7.61 -0.82 -4.17
N THR A 38 -7.87 -1.83 -5.01
CA THR A 38 -8.65 -1.63 -6.24
C THR A 38 -10.07 -1.20 -5.92
N LEU A 39 -10.73 -1.88 -4.97
CA LEU A 39 -12.09 -1.56 -4.52
C LEU A 39 -12.16 -0.14 -3.94
N ALA A 40 -11.20 0.26 -3.12
CA ALA A 40 -11.12 1.60 -2.54
C ALA A 40 -10.83 2.71 -3.56
N GLY A 41 -10.34 2.36 -4.75
CA GLY A 41 -10.18 3.29 -5.87
C GLY A 41 -11.46 3.49 -6.68
N LEU A 42 -12.50 2.67 -6.49
CA LEU A 42 -13.78 2.83 -7.16
C LEU A 42 -14.55 4.03 -6.61
N ARG A 43 -15.48 4.57 -7.40
CA ARG A 43 -16.43 5.54 -6.85
C ARG A 43 -17.38 4.83 -5.89
N TRP A 44 -17.80 5.53 -4.84
CA TRP A 44 -18.82 5.04 -3.87
C TRP A 44 -19.99 4.29 -4.53
N ARG A 45 -20.57 4.87 -5.58
CA ARG A 45 -21.72 4.27 -6.29
C ARG A 45 -21.37 2.98 -7.04
N GLU A 46 -20.15 2.86 -7.56
CA GLU A 46 -19.68 1.64 -8.23
C GLU A 46 -19.45 0.53 -7.20
N PHE A 47 -18.83 0.87 -6.06
CA PHE A 47 -18.68 -0.04 -4.94
C PHE A 47 -20.04 -0.56 -4.44
N GLN A 48 -21.00 0.34 -4.19
CA GLN A 48 -22.34 -0.03 -3.74
C GLN A 48 -23.06 -0.97 -4.73
N ARG A 49 -22.89 -0.77 -6.04
CA ARG A 49 -23.44 -1.68 -7.06
C ARG A 49 -22.81 -3.06 -7.01
N LEU A 50 -21.49 -3.14 -6.88
CA LEU A 50 -20.80 -4.42 -6.74
C LEU A 50 -21.23 -5.18 -5.48
N VAL A 51 -21.37 -4.46 -4.36
CA VAL A 51 -21.88 -5.05 -3.11
C VAL A 51 -23.30 -5.57 -3.30
N LEU A 52 -24.20 -4.79 -3.89
CA LEU A 52 -25.57 -5.23 -4.16
C LEU A 52 -25.62 -6.45 -5.09
N GLU A 53 -24.76 -6.50 -6.11
CA GLU A 53 -24.68 -7.64 -7.01
C GLU A 53 -24.15 -8.90 -6.30
N ALA A 54 -23.17 -8.75 -5.41
CA ALA A 54 -22.72 -9.85 -4.54
C ALA A 54 -23.81 -10.28 -3.55
N MET A 55 -24.60 -9.36 -3.03
CA MET A 55 -25.72 -9.69 -2.13
C MET A 55 -26.85 -10.43 -2.86
N LYS A 56 -27.11 -10.11 -4.13
CA LYS A 56 -28.03 -10.91 -4.96
C LYS A 56 -27.57 -12.36 -5.09
N ALA A 57 -26.26 -12.61 -5.18
CA ALA A 57 -25.71 -13.98 -5.20
C ALA A 57 -25.94 -14.73 -3.87
N ARG A 58 -26.16 -14.01 -2.77
CA ARG A 58 -26.61 -14.55 -1.47
C ARG A 58 -28.13 -14.60 -1.31
N GLU A 59 -28.89 -14.46 -2.40
CA GLU A 59 -30.36 -14.37 -2.43
C GLU A 59 -30.94 -13.17 -1.65
N LEU A 60 -30.11 -12.18 -1.31
CA LEU A 60 -30.54 -10.94 -0.66
C LEU A 60 -30.91 -9.92 -1.75
N LYS A 61 -32.19 -9.67 -1.93
CA LYS A 61 -32.71 -8.75 -2.96
C LYS A 61 -33.00 -7.39 -2.37
N ARG A 62 -32.67 -6.30 -3.07
CA ARG A 62 -33.03 -4.96 -2.62
C ARG A 62 -34.55 -4.82 -2.53
N VAL A 63 -35.03 -4.22 -1.44
CA VAL A 63 -36.44 -3.84 -1.32
C VAL A 63 -36.68 -2.65 -2.25
N THR A 64 -37.62 -2.77 -3.19
CA THR A 64 -38.02 -1.66 -4.05
C THR A 64 -38.69 -0.58 -3.20
N PRO A 65 -38.28 0.69 -3.31
CA PRO A 65 -38.91 1.77 -2.56
C PRO A 65 -40.38 1.90 -3.00
N ALA A 66 -41.29 1.86 -2.03
CA ALA A 66 -42.73 2.06 -2.22
C ALA A 66 -43.16 3.49 -1.84
N THR A 67 -42.32 4.23 -1.11
CA THR A 67 -42.57 5.59 -0.61
C THR A 67 -41.44 6.57 -0.96
N ASP A 68 -41.75 7.88 -0.93
CA ASP A 68 -40.79 8.95 -1.22
C ASP A 68 -39.61 9.00 -0.24
N GLU A 69 -39.80 8.58 1.02
CA GLU A 69 -38.70 8.41 1.99
C GLU A 69 -37.74 7.29 1.59
N GLU A 70 -38.26 6.16 1.10
CA GLU A 70 -37.44 5.05 0.62
C GLU A 70 -36.71 5.41 -0.70
N LEU A 71 -37.27 6.34 -1.49
CA LEU A 71 -36.62 6.90 -2.68
C LEU A 71 -35.43 7.81 -2.31
N ARG A 72 -35.54 8.58 -1.22
CA ARG A 72 -34.40 9.34 -0.67
C ARG A 72 -33.31 8.42 -0.13
N ASP A 73 -33.70 7.32 0.50
CA ASP A 73 -32.78 6.26 0.93
C ASP A 73 -32.07 5.56 -0.23
N GLU A 74 -32.53 5.73 -1.48
CA GLU A 74 -31.86 5.17 -2.66
C GLU A 74 -30.39 5.60 -2.77
N HIS A 75 -30.11 6.82 -2.30
CA HIS A 75 -28.79 7.46 -2.30
C HIS A 75 -28.06 7.32 -0.96
N SER A 76 -28.70 6.73 0.05
CA SER A 76 -28.12 6.57 1.39
C SER A 76 -27.15 5.39 1.44
N SER A 77 -26.26 5.42 2.45
CA SER A 77 -25.32 4.33 2.71
C SER A 77 -25.96 3.06 3.27
N ASN A 78 -27.25 3.14 3.66
CA ASN A 78 -27.95 2.10 4.39
C ASN A 78 -29.21 1.67 3.62
N LEU A 79 -29.23 0.42 3.17
CA LEU A 79 -30.27 -0.12 2.30
C LEU A 79 -30.97 -1.30 2.95
N LEU A 80 -32.28 -1.40 2.73
CA LEU A 80 -33.04 -2.58 3.10
C LEU A 80 -32.94 -3.66 2.01
N LEU A 81 -32.55 -4.86 2.42
CA LEU A 81 -32.55 -6.06 1.61
C LEU A 81 -33.56 -7.06 2.18
N ARG A 82 -34.24 -7.78 1.30
CA ARG A 82 -35.15 -8.87 1.63
C ARG A 82 -34.42 -10.19 1.38
N GLY A 83 -34.18 -10.91 2.47
CA GLY A 83 -33.77 -12.31 2.40
C GLY A 83 -34.98 -13.25 2.32
N PRO A 84 -34.73 -14.57 2.31
CA PRO A 84 -35.78 -15.58 2.21
C PRO A 84 -36.69 -15.63 3.46
N VAL A 85 -36.12 -15.37 4.64
CA VAL A 85 -36.83 -15.49 5.93
C VAL A 85 -36.94 -14.14 6.65
N GLU A 86 -35.94 -13.28 6.47
CA GLU A 86 -35.77 -12.08 7.29
C GLU A 86 -35.36 -10.86 6.45
N THR A 87 -35.67 -9.67 6.97
CA THR A 87 -35.25 -8.39 6.37
C THR A 87 -33.89 -8.00 6.94
N TRP A 88 -32.98 -7.62 6.04
CA TRP A 88 -31.61 -7.23 6.33
C TRP A 88 -31.43 -5.73 6.12
N LEU A 89 -30.66 -5.08 7.00
CA LEU A 89 -30.14 -3.75 6.78
C LEU A 89 -28.70 -3.85 6.29
N LEU A 90 -28.43 -3.50 5.04
CA LEU A 90 -27.09 -3.37 4.48
C LEU A 90 -26.56 -1.96 4.77
N ALA A 91 -25.57 -1.85 5.64
CA ALA A 91 -24.82 -0.63 5.89
C ALA A 91 -23.46 -0.72 5.16
N SER A 92 -23.25 0.12 4.16
CA SER A 92 -21.98 0.19 3.43
C SER A 92 -21.12 1.34 3.98
N LYS A 93 -19.82 1.11 4.20
CA LYS A 93 -18.85 2.15 4.57
C LYS A 93 -17.60 1.96 3.71
N HIS A 94 -17.30 2.94 2.86
CA HIS A 94 -16.29 2.81 1.83
C HIS A 94 -14.98 3.49 2.19
N GLY A 95 -13.90 2.72 2.13
CA GLY A 95 -12.54 3.20 2.28
C GLY A 95 -11.73 2.34 3.24
N ILE A 96 -10.49 2.04 2.86
CA ILE A 96 -9.56 1.21 3.65
C ILE A 96 -9.14 1.83 5.00
N ALA A 97 -9.25 3.15 5.12
CA ALA A 97 -8.85 3.87 6.34
C ALA A 97 -9.92 3.82 7.44
N TYR A 98 -11.13 3.33 7.14
CA TYR A 98 -12.19 3.25 8.12
C TYR A 98 -11.85 2.25 9.24
N ARG A 99 -11.99 2.71 10.47
CA ARG A 99 -11.92 1.89 11.67
C ARG A 99 -13.27 1.97 12.36
N ILE A 100 -14.05 0.91 12.25
CA ILE A 100 -15.42 0.86 12.77
C ILE A 100 -15.35 0.39 14.22
N GLY A 101 -15.81 1.25 15.12
CA GLY A 101 -15.92 0.94 16.53
C GLY A 101 -17.32 0.52 16.94
N SER A 102 -17.44 0.23 18.23
CA SER A 102 -18.67 -0.20 18.88
C SER A 102 -19.85 0.78 18.70
N ALA A 103 -19.59 2.10 18.73
CA ALA A 103 -20.63 3.12 18.57
C ALA A 103 -21.30 3.09 17.18
N ALA A 104 -20.51 2.89 16.12
CA ALA A 104 -21.04 2.80 14.76
C ALA A 104 -21.94 1.55 14.57
N ILE A 105 -21.63 0.45 15.26
CA ILE A 105 -22.48 -0.74 15.25
C ILE A 105 -23.80 -0.50 16.00
N GLU A 106 -23.79 0.27 17.10
CA GLU A 106 -25.03 0.65 17.80
C GLU A 106 -25.93 1.55 16.97
N GLU A 107 -25.35 2.44 16.17
CA GLU A 107 -26.08 3.27 15.21
C GLU A 107 -26.80 2.38 14.18
N ILE A 108 -26.07 1.43 13.58
CA ILE A 108 -26.64 0.44 12.64
C ILE A 108 -27.75 -0.38 13.32
N ALA A 109 -27.52 -0.86 14.54
CA ALA A 109 -28.51 -1.62 15.29
C ALA A 109 -29.75 -0.78 15.62
N SER A 110 -29.59 0.51 15.84
CA SER A 110 -30.71 1.44 16.08
C SER A 110 -31.51 1.65 14.81
N GLU A 111 -30.84 1.83 13.67
CA GLU A 111 -31.48 1.91 12.37
C GLU A 111 -32.19 0.62 11.97
N MET A 112 -31.62 -0.54 12.28
CA MET A 112 -32.29 -1.84 12.10
C MET A 112 -33.64 -1.88 12.82
N ARG A 113 -33.68 -1.43 14.08
CA ARG A 113 -34.92 -1.38 14.87
C ARG A 113 -35.93 -0.40 14.28
N LEU A 114 -35.47 0.78 13.85
CA LEU A 114 -36.33 1.79 13.24
C LEU A 114 -36.95 1.32 11.92
N ARG A 115 -36.17 0.62 11.10
CA ARG A 115 -36.58 0.14 9.77
C ARG A 115 -37.16 -1.29 9.78
N GLY A 116 -37.32 -1.90 10.96
CA GLY A 116 -37.86 -3.26 11.11
C GLY A 116 -36.98 -4.37 10.50
N ALA A 117 -35.67 -4.13 10.35
CA ALA A 117 -34.72 -5.15 9.92
C ALA A 117 -34.34 -6.05 11.11
N GLN A 118 -34.38 -7.35 10.88
CA GLN A 118 -34.09 -8.37 11.90
C GLN A 118 -32.59 -8.64 12.01
N ARG A 119 -31.84 -8.40 10.92
CA ARG A 119 -30.39 -8.56 10.85
C ARG A 119 -29.72 -7.38 10.16
N GLY A 120 -28.47 -7.14 10.53
CA GLY A 120 -27.62 -6.14 9.91
C GLY A 120 -26.51 -6.78 9.11
N LEU A 121 -26.05 -6.10 8.07
CA LEU A 121 -24.85 -6.45 7.32
C LEU A 121 -24.02 -5.18 7.15
N LEU A 122 -22.88 -5.11 7.83
CA LEU A 122 -21.89 -4.07 7.64
C LEU A 122 -20.87 -4.51 6.60
N VAL A 123 -20.72 -3.73 5.54
CA VAL A 123 -19.73 -3.94 4.48
C VAL A 123 -18.72 -2.81 4.49
N THR A 124 -17.45 -3.13 4.66
CA THR A 124 -16.37 -2.14 4.63
C THR A 124 -15.03 -2.73 4.15
N GLU A 125 -14.26 -1.97 3.38
CA GLU A 125 -12.88 -2.32 3.05
C GLU A 125 -11.93 -2.09 4.24
N GLY A 126 -12.37 -1.32 5.23
CA GLY A 126 -11.65 -1.03 6.45
C GLY A 126 -11.67 -2.18 7.46
N THR A 127 -11.46 -1.84 8.72
CA THR A 127 -11.37 -2.80 9.83
C THR A 127 -12.41 -2.49 10.89
N VAL A 128 -12.89 -3.53 11.57
CA VAL A 128 -13.75 -3.38 12.76
C VAL A 128 -12.94 -3.76 13.99
N ASP A 129 -12.95 -2.90 15.02
CA ASP A 129 -12.24 -3.17 16.26
C ASP A 129 -12.93 -4.27 17.10
N ALA A 130 -12.24 -4.73 18.15
CA ALA A 130 -12.76 -5.81 19.00
C ALA A 130 -14.10 -5.46 19.67
N GLY A 131 -14.31 -4.20 20.06
CA GLY A 131 -15.57 -3.74 20.65
C GLY A 131 -16.71 -3.74 19.64
N GLY A 132 -16.46 -3.33 18.40
CA GLY A 132 -17.40 -3.40 17.29
C GLY A 132 -17.77 -4.85 16.96
N GLN A 133 -16.79 -5.76 16.94
CA GLN A 133 -17.02 -7.19 16.71
C GLN A 133 -17.91 -7.81 17.80
N GLU A 134 -17.69 -7.47 19.07
CA GLU A 134 -18.53 -7.95 20.18
C GLU A 134 -19.98 -7.43 20.06
N ARG A 135 -20.14 -6.13 19.82
CA ARG A 135 -21.46 -5.51 19.65
C ARG A 135 -22.20 -6.06 18.43
N ALA A 136 -21.48 -6.33 17.35
CA ALA A 136 -22.08 -6.88 16.13
C ALA A 136 -22.70 -8.26 16.38
N ARG A 137 -22.02 -9.12 17.15
CA ARG A 137 -22.58 -10.42 17.58
C ARG A 137 -23.82 -10.25 18.45
N ARG A 138 -23.86 -9.25 19.33
CA ARG A 138 -25.01 -8.98 20.22
C ARG A 138 -26.25 -8.49 19.45
N TYR A 139 -26.05 -7.66 18.43
CA TYR A 139 -27.13 -7.05 17.67
C TYR A 139 -27.47 -7.76 16.35
N ASN A 140 -26.96 -8.98 16.14
CA ASN A 140 -27.13 -9.75 14.90
C ASN A 140 -26.69 -8.98 13.64
N VAL A 141 -25.57 -8.25 13.75
CA VAL A 141 -24.91 -7.58 12.63
C VAL A 141 -23.79 -8.47 12.12
N GLU A 142 -23.90 -8.91 10.88
CA GLU A 142 -22.83 -9.58 10.16
C GLU A 142 -21.82 -8.55 9.65
N ILE A 143 -20.52 -8.86 9.76
CA ILE A 143 -19.44 -7.98 9.33
C ILE A 143 -18.69 -8.62 8.15
N LEU A 144 -18.67 -7.90 7.03
CA LEU A 144 -17.78 -8.11 5.90
C LEU A 144 -16.74 -6.99 5.88
N ASP A 145 -15.66 -7.19 6.63
CA ASP A 145 -14.50 -6.30 6.68
C ASP A 145 -13.41 -6.74 5.69
N GLY A 146 -12.35 -5.96 5.51
CA GLY A 146 -11.39 -6.11 4.40
C GLY A 146 -11.00 -7.56 4.05
N ARG A 147 -10.64 -8.41 5.03
CA ARG A 147 -10.24 -9.80 4.77
C ARG A 147 -11.39 -10.69 4.31
N ARG A 148 -12.60 -10.47 4.81
CA ARG A 148 -13.81 -11.25 4.48
C ARG A 148 -14.54 -10.69 3.27
N LEU A 149 -14.34 -9.42 2.96
CA LEU A 149 -14.99 -8.71 1.86
C LEU A 149 -14.47 -9.15 0.50
N TRP A 150 -13.15 -9.26 0.33
CA TRP A 150 -12.56 -9.57 -0.97
C TRP A 150 -13.05 -10.90 -1.57
N PRO A 151 -13.09 -12.02 -0.83
CA PRO A 151 -13.63 -13.29 -1.35
C PRO A 151 -15.08 -13.21 -1.84
N GLU A 152 -15.90 -12.36 -1.21
CA GLU A 152 -17.32 -12.18 -1.57
C GLU A 152 -17.49 -11.34 -2.84
N LEU A 153 -16.67 -10.30 -3.02
CA LEU A 153 -16.77 -9.40 -4.17
C LEU A 153 -16.00 -9.88 -5.40
N LYS A 154 -14.91 -10.65 -5.20
CA LYS A 154 -14.07 -11.16 -6.28
C LYS A 154 -14.83 -11.89 -7.40
N PRO A 155 -15.83 -12.75 -7.14
CA PRO A 155 -16.56 -13.46 -8.19
C PRO A 155 -17.36 -12.53 -9.11
N VAL A 156 -17.83 -11.41 -8.56
CA VAL A 156 -18.73 -10.44 -9.20
C VAL A 156 -17.97 -9.31 -9.91
N LEU A 157 -16.70 -9.13 -9.56
CA LEU A 157 -15.82 -8.16 -10.19
C LEU A 157 -15.62 -8.46 -11.68
N ASP A 158 -15.44 -7.41 -12.48
CA ASP A 158 -15.10 -7.52 -13.90
C ASP A 158 -13.94 -8.51 -14.12
N PRO A 159 -14.07 -9.46 -15.05
CA PRO A 159 -13.10 -10.53 -15.23
C PRO A 159 -11.70 -10.02 -15.59
N VAL A 160 -11.58 -8.89 -16.30
CA VAL A 160 -10.30 -8.29 -16.69
C VAL A 160 -9.60 -7.70 -15.47
N ILE A 161 -10.33 -6.94 -14.64
CA ILE A 161 -9.79 -6.36 -13.40
C ILE A 161 -9.37 -7.50 -12.45
N ARG A 162 -10.24 -8.50 -12.30
CA ARG A 162 -9.97 -9.68 -11.47
C ARG A 162 -8.72 -10.43 -11.91
N GLN A 163 -8.55 -10.67 -13.21
CA GLN A 163 -7.38 -11.37 -13.75
C GLN A 163 -6.09 -10.60 -13.47
N ARG A 164 -6.08 -9.27 -13.70
CA ARG A 164 -4.91 -8.44 -13.39
C ARG A 164 -4.47 -8.56 -11.92
N ILE A 165 -5.41 -8.46 -10.99
CA ILE A 165 -5.13 -8.57 -9.55
C ILE A 165 -4.53 -9.95 -9.21
N VAL A 166 -5.11 -11.02 -9.76
CA VAL A 166 -4.63 -12.39 -9.52
C VAL A 166 -3.25 -12.60 -10.14
N ASP A 167 -3.01 -12.07 -11.34
CA ASP A 167 -1.72 -12.21 -12.04
C ASP A 167 -0.61 -11.44 -11.33
N ASP A 168 -0.88 -10.22 -10.87
CA ASP A 168 0.07 -9.40 -10.11
C ASP A 168 0.45 -10.06 -8.77
N ALA A 169 -0.54 -10.59 -8.04
CA ALA A 169 -0.31 -11.35 -6.80
C ALA A 169 0.49 -12.64 -7.06
N THR A 170 0.20 -13.33 -8.17
CA THR A 170 0.90 -14.55 -8.56
C THR A 170 2.35 -14.28 -8.98
N ALA A 171 2.60 -13.20 -9.73
CA ALA A 171 3.93 -12.78 -10.14
C ALA A 171 4.80 -12.40 -8.94
N THR A 172 4.21 -11.67 -7.98
CA THR A 172 4.88 -11.30 -6.72
C THR A 172 5.25 -12.53 -5.90
N ALA A 173 4.33 -13.48 -5.73
CA ALA A 173 4.60 -14.75 -5.05
C ALA A 173 5.73 -15.54 -5.73
N LYS A 174 5.70 -15.66 -7.06
CA LYS A 174 6.76 -16.35 -7.84
C LYS A 174 8.14 -15.72 -7.64
N ARG A 175 8.24 -14.38 -7.64
CA ARG A 175 9.50 -13.66 -7.40
C ARG A 175 10.05 -13.93 -6.00
N HIS A 176 9.21 -13.85 -4.97
CA HIS A 176 9.63 -14.14 -3.60
C HIS A 176 10.06 -15.60 -3.40
N ILE A 177 9.36 -16.55 -4.02
CA ILE A 177 9.74 -17.97 -4.00
C ILE A 177 11.11 -18.15 -4.67
N ALA A 178 11.34 -17.55 -5.84
CA ALA A 178 12.62 -17.63 -6.54
C ALA A 178 13.79 -17.06 -5.71
N ILE A 179 13.60 -15.88 -5.08
CA ILE A 179 14.59 -15.28 -4.19
C ILE A 179 14.87 -16.17 -2.98
N THR A 180 13.83 -16.78 -2.40
CA THR A 180 13.98 -17.70 -1.26
C THR A 180 14.81 -18.93 -1.64
N TRP A 181 14.57 -19.51 -2.81
CA TRP A 181 15.37 -20.64 -3.30
C TRP A 181 16.82 -20.25 -3.59
N LEU A 182 17.07 -19.06 -4.15
CA LEU A 182 18.43 -18.53 -4.33
C LEU A 182 19.15 -18.31 -2.98
N GLY A 183 18.44 -17.77 -1.99
CA GLY A 183 18.95 -17.61 -0.62
C GLY A 183 19.26 -18.96 0.03
N ALA A 184 18.37 -19.95 -0.11
CA ALA A 184 18.58 -21.30 0.41
C ALA A 184 19.78 -22.00 -0.27
N ALA A 185 19.95 -21.82 -1.58
CA ALA A 185 21.08 -22.40 -2.32
C ALA A 185 22.42 -21.81 -1.90
N THR A 186 22.49 -20.48 -1.74
CA THR A 186 23.72 -19.78 -1.29
C THR A 186 24.09 -20.15 0.16
N LEU A 187 23.10 -20.22 1.06
CA LEU A 187 23.29 -20.69 2.44
C LEU A 187 23.74 -22.16 2.49
N GLY A 188 23.13 -23.03 1.69
CA GLY A 188 23.53 -24.44 1.60
C GLY A 188 24.98 -24.61 1.11
N LEU A 189 25.38 -23.80 0.11
CA LEU A 189 26.75 -23.82 -0.44
C LEU A 189 27.78 -23.28 0.56
N ALA A 190 27.48 -22.16 1.24
CA ALA A 190 28.34 -21.59 2.28
C ALA A 190 28.51 -22.55 3.48
N SER A 191 27.43 -23.22 3.90
CA SER A 191 27.46 -24.22 4.98
C SER A 191 28.36 -25.41 4.62
N GLY A 192 28.33 -25.84 3.35
CA GLY A 192 29.21 -26.90 2.84
C GLY A 192 30.69 -26.51 2.86
N LEU A 193 31.02 -25.26 2.52
CA LEU A 193 32.39 -24.72 2.53
C LEU A 193 32.94 -24.53 3.96
N VAL A 194 32.10 -24.10 4.90
CA VAL A 194 32.51 -23.94 6.30
C VAL A 194 32.71 -25.31 6.96
N LEU A 195 31.81 -26.28 6.77
CA LEU A 195 32.00 -27.63 7.33
C LEU A 195 33.21 -28.37 6.73
N SER A 196 33.52 -28.18 5.44
CA SER A 196 34.72 -28.80 4.85
C SER A 196 36.01 -28.21 5.41
N SER A 197 36.02 -26.93 5.79
CA SER A 197 37.18 -26.28 6.44
C SER A 197 37.40 -26.74 7.90
N VAL A 198 36.36 -27.21 8.59
CA VAL A 198 36.44 -27.67 9.99
C VAL A 198 36.73 -29.17 10.09
N VAL A 199 36.44 -29.96 9.04
CA VAL A 199 36.62 -31.43 9.03
C VAL A 199 37.78 -31.90 8.13
N GLY A 200 38.44 -31.00 7.39
CA GLY A 200 39.70 -31.28 6.69
C GLY A 200 40.88 -31.46 7.66
N PRO A 201 41.93 -32.24 7.30
CA PRO A 201 43.08 -32.42 8.17
C PRO A 201 43.73 -31.05 8.44
N GLN A 202 43.89 -30.73 9.73
CA GLN A 202 44.49 -29.48 10.18
C GLN A 202 45.94 -29.40 9.68
N ALA A 203 46.20 -28.48 8.75
CA ALA A 203 47.53 -27.94 8.55
C ALA A 203 47.53 -26.52 9.12
N GLY A 204 48.11 -26.38 10.31
CA GLY A 204 48.77 -25.18 10.82
C GLY A 204 47.90 -23.94 11.04
N HIS A 205 47.65 -23.61 12.31
CA HIS A 205 47.34 -22.25 12.71
C HIS A 205 48.52 -21.32 12.39
N GLU A 206 48.24 -20.19 11.74
CA GLU A 206 48.99 -18.96 11.98
C GLU A 206 47.98 -17.81 12.10
N ASP A 207 47.74 -17.42 13.36
CA ASP A 207 47.28 -16.09 13.70
C ASP A 207 48.32 -15.08 13.22
N LEU A 208 47.92 -14.16 12.36
CA LEU A 208 48.60 -12.86 12.25
C LEU A 208 47.58 -11.78 11.92
N ALA A 209 47.58 -10.81 12.82
CA ALA A 209 46.72 -9.64 12.84
C ALA A 209 46.78 -8.82 11.53
N ALA A 210 45.67 -8.15 11.26
CA ALA A 210 45.48 -7.20 10.17
C ALA A 210 46.59 -6.13 10.08
N PRO A 211 46.79 -5.62 8.86
CA PRO A 211 46.84 -4.17 8.69
C PRO A 211 45.79 -3.68 7.69
N VAL A 212 45.29 -2.49 8.00
CA VAL A 212 44.43 -1.66 7.16
C VAL A 212 45.27 -1.07 6.01
N ALA A 213 44.77 -1.14 4.77
CA ALA A 213 44.54 0.00 3.87
C ALA A 213 44.65 -0.33 2.36
N TYR A 214 43.63 0.17 1.65
CA TYR A 214 43.60 0.69 0.29
C TYR A 214 43.44 -0.24 -0.94
N THR A 215 42.35 0.07 -1.65
CA THR A 215 41.86 -0.36 -2.98
C THR A 215 42.82 -0.03 -4.15
N PRO A 216 42.65 -0.69 -5.32
CA PRO A 216 41.77 -0.12 -6.35
C PRO A 216 40.82 -1.15 -7.00
N ALA A 217 39.57 -0.74 -7.21
CA ALA A 217 38.62 -1.42 -8.06
C ALA A 217 38.96 -1.18 -9.54
N VAL A 218 38.93 -2.26 -10.32
CA VAL A 218 39.15 -2.29 -11.76
C VAL A 218 37.92 -1.71 -12.49
N ALA A 219 38.20 -0.83 -13.45
CA ALA A 219 37.25 -0.21 -14.37
C ALA A 219 36.87 -1.14 -15.55
N PRO A 220 35.70 -0.94 -16.21
CA PRO A 220 35.50 -1.35 -17.59
C PRO A 220 35.93 -0.26 -18.58
N ALA A 221 36.45 -0.69 -19.75
CA ALA A 221 37.03 0.13 -20.81
C ALA A 221 35.99 0.82 -21.76
N PRO A 222 36.37 1.91 -22.47
CA PRO A 222 35.52 2.71 -23.37
C PRO A 222 35.67 2.28 -24.87
N ALA A 223 34.76 2.58 -25.81
CA ALA A 223 34.56 3.81 -26.61
C ALA A 223 33.87 3.37 -27.97
N PRO A 224 33.46 4.24 -28.93
CA PRO A 224 33.56 5.70 -29.00
C PRO A 224 32.25 6.45 -29.35
N ALA A 225 32.30 7.76 -29.12
CA ALA A 225 31.33 8.75 -29.57
C ALA A 225 31.88 9.53 -30.78
N ALA A 226 30.96 9.99 -31.63
CA ALA A 226 31.05 11.17 -32.50
C ALA A 226 29.62 11.53 -32.91
N ALA A 227 29.14 12.76 -33.03
CA ALA A 227 29.51 14.11 -32.61
C ALA A 227 28.21 14.96 -32.82
N PRO A 228 28.09 16.19 -32.29
CA PRO A 228 26.81 16.87 -32.11
C PRO A 228 26.38 17.70 -33.33
N GLU A 229 25.08 17.83 -33.55
CA GLU A 229 24.51 18.83 -34.47
C GLU A 229 23.75 19.89 -33.67
N ALA A 230 24.12 21.14 -33.92
CA ALA A 230 23.65 22.33 -33.22
C ALA A 230 22.28 22.82 -33.73
N ALA A 231 21.61 23.54 -32.85
CA ALA A 231 20.22 23.99 -32.93
C ALA A 231 19.91 25.06 -33.99
N GLN A 232 18.63 25.14 -34.37
CA GLN A 232 17.93 26.42 -34.63
C GLN A 232 16.47 26.39 -34.11
N PRO A 233 15.86 27.56 -33.78
CA PRO A 233 14.76 27.66 -32.82
C PRO A 233 13.38 28.08 -33.39
N ALA A 234 12.36 27.99 -32.49
CA ALA A 234 11.04 28.65 -32.43
C ALA A 234 9.79 27.87 -32.95
N PRO A 235 8.55 28.14 -32.44
CA PRO A 235 8.14 29.12 -31.43
C PRO A 235 7.49 28.52 -30.16
N ALA A 236 7.33 29.38 -29.15
CA ALA A 236 6.69 29.10 -27.87
C ALA A 236 5.27 28.53 -28.05
N ALA A 237 5.05 27.32 -27.53
CA ALA A 237 3.74 26.71 -27.34
C ALA A 237 3.56 26.39 -25.85
N ALA A 238 2.38 26.70 -25.32
CA ALA A 238 2.01 26.54 -23.92
C ALA A 238 2.44 25.17 -23.35
N ALA A 239 2.96 25.19 -22.11
CA ALA A 239 3.52 24.01 -21.45
C ALA A 239 2.56 22.82 -21.47
N ALA A 240 2.93 21.77 -22.20
CA ALA A 240 2.26 20.48 -22.13
C ALA A 240 2.49 19.87 -20.73
N PRO A 241 1.49 19.19 -20.14
CA PRO A 241 1.63 18.54 -18.84
C PRO A 241 2.75 17.49 -18.87
N MET A 242 3.51 17.38 -17.77
CA MET A 242 4.66 16.47 -17.69
C MET A 242 4.21 15.01 -17.83
N THR A 243 4.99 14.20 -18.53
CA THR A 243 4.76 12.75 -18.62
C THR A 243 4.98 12.06 -17.26
N PRO A 244 4.41 10.86 -17.01
CA PRO A 244 4.62 10.14 -15.75
C PRO A 244 6.09 9.88 -15.40
N ALA A 245 6.94 9.67 -16.41
CA ALA A 245 8.38 9.48 -16.22
C ALA A 245 9.07 10.78 -15.75
N GLN A 246 8.70 11.92 -16.35
CA GLN A 246 9.21 13.24 -15.95
C GLN A 246 8.77 13.63 -14.54
N ILE A 247 7.56 13.23 -14.12
CA ILE A 247 7.08 13.46 -12.76
C ILE A 247 7.92 12.65 -11.75
N GLU A 248 8.29 11.41 -12.07
CA GLU A 248 9.14 10.59 -11.19
C GLU A 248 10.56 11.16 -11.07
N GLU A 249 11.11 11.64 -12.19
CA GLU A 249 12.39 12.35 -12.20
C GLU A 249 12.31 13.63 -11.36
N ALA A 250 11.24 14.42 -11.51
CA ALA A 250 10.99 15.61 -10.71
C ALA A 250 10.93 15.29 -9.20
N ARG A 251 10.28 14.20 -8.79
CA ARG A 251 10.29 13.77 -7.37
C ARG A 251 11.69 13.46 -6.87
N THR A 252 12.50 12.79 -7.68
CA THR A 252 13.90 12.47 -7.35
C THR A 252 14.73 13.75 -7.19
N VAL A 253 14.54 14.72 -8.08
CA VAL A 253 15.21 16.03 -7.99
C VAL A 253 14.76 16.81 -6.77
N VAL A 254 13.45 16.86 -6.49
CA VAL A 254 12.90 17.53 -5.29
C VAL A 254 13.47 16.90 -4.02
N ALA A 255 13.47 15.57 -3.88
CA ALA A 255 14.02 14.91 -2.71
C ALA A 255 15.51 15.22 -2.50
N ARG A 256 16.27 15.38 -3.59
CA ARG A 256 17.68 15.81 -3.54
C ARG A 256 17.81 17.27 -3.09
N GLN A 257 16.98 18.17 -3.61
CA GLN A 257 16.98 19.59 -3.22
C GLN A 257 16.60 19.78 -1.76
N MET A 258 15.67 18.97 -1.24
CA MET A 258 15.31 18.99 0.18
C MET A 258 16.51 18.68 1.08
N ARG A 259 17.36 17.71 0.71
CA ARG A 259 18.59 17.40 1.47
C ARG A 259 19.60 18.54 1.53
N ALA A 260 19.48 19.55 0.67
CA ALA A 260 20.35 20.73 0.68
C ALA A 260 19.84 21.87 1.59
N LEU A 261 18.58 21.78 2.07
CA LEU A 261 18.02 22.74 3.00
C LEU A 261 18.60 22.53 4.41
N LYS A 262 18.97 23.63 5.08
CA LYS A 262 19.60 23.58 6.42
C LYS A 262 18.60 23.42 7.56
N THR A 263 17.32 23.66 7.29
CA THR A 263 16.22 23.63 8.26
C THR A 263 15.67 22.22 8.50
N ILE A 264 16.03 21.26 7.63
CA ILE A 264 15.49 19.88 7.64
C ILE A 264 16.61 18.83 7.65
N SER A 265 16.38 17.74 8.36
CA SER A 265 17.29 16.59 8.42
C SER A 265 16.97 15.58 7.33
N ARG A 266 15.71 15.55 6.88
CA ARG A 266 15.23 14.60 5.88
C ARG A 266 14.10 15.21 5.05
N GLY A 267 14.13 14.96 3.75
CA GLY A 267 12.99 15.16 2.85
C GLY A 267 12.86 13.95 1.94
N VAL A 268 11.83 13.13 2.13
CA VAL A 268 11.63 11.87 1.40
C VAL A 268 10.17 11.69 0.98
N TRP A 269 9.96 11.17 -0.22
CA TRP A 269 8.63 10.76 -0.65
C TRP A 269 8.26 9.43 -0.02
N ILE A 270 7.22 9.41 0.82
CA ILE A 270 6.67 8.17 1.39
C ILE A 270 5.58 7.57 0.48
N SER A 271 5.04 8.38 -0.43
CA SER A 271 4.12 7.96 -1.49
C SER A 271 4.28 8.85 -2.72
N ARG A 272 3.51 8.58 -3.79
CA ARG A 272 3.51 9.42 -5.02
C ARG A 272 3.02 10.85 -4.79
N SER A 273 2.31 11.11 -3.70
CA SER A 273 1.69 12.39 -3.37
C SER A 273 1.94 12.83 -1.93
N THR A 274 2.91 12.22 -1.24
CA THR A 274 3.20 12.53 0.16
C THR A 274 4.69 12.66 0.39
N LEU A 275 5.11 13.87 0.77
CA LEU A 275 6.48 14.23 1.13
C LEU A 275 6.59 14.32 2.66
N GLU A 276 7.43 13.49 3.24
CA GLU A 276 7.82 13.55 4.65
C GLU A 276 9.04 14.47 4.80
N VAL A 277 8.95 15.40 5.76
CA VAL A 277 9.97 16.39 6.05
C VAL A 277 10.27 16.37 7.55
N ASP A 278 11.48 15.91 7.90
CA ASP A 278 11.98 15.91 9.28
C ASP A 278 12.72 17.20 9.55
N ARG A 279 12.34 17.92 10.60
CA ARG A 279 12.93 19.22 10.96
C ARG A 279 14.13 19.04 11.88
N ILE A 280 15.13 19.90 11.77
CA ILE A 280 16.28 19.92 12.72
C ILE A 280 15.98 20.84 13.92
N GLY A 281 15.16 21.87 13.72
CA GLY A 281 14.82 22.89 14.71
C GLY A 281 14.13 24.11 14.07
N GLY A 282 13.95 25.18 14.84
CA GLY A 282 13.50 26.48 14.33
C GLY A 282 11.99 26.65 14.19
N ASP A 283 11.59 27.63 13.36
CA ASP A 283 10.19 27.95 13.08
C ASP A 283 9.60 27.01 12.01
N GLU A 284 8.38 26.53 12.27
CA GLU A 284 7.66 25.64 11.34
C GLU A 284 7.29 26.38 10.06
N GLU A 285 6.85 27.64 10.18
CA GLU A 285 6.37 28.44 9.05
C GLU A 285 7.51 28.75 8.08
N ALA A 286 8.68 29.13 8.61
CA ALA A 286 9.89 29.31 7.81
C ALA A 286 10.32 28.03 7.07
N THR A 287 10.25 26.88 7.74
CA THR A 287 10.58 25.59 7.11
C THR A 287 9.59 25.26 5.99
N MET A 288 8.30 25.48 6.23
CA MET A 288 7.25 25.27 5.23
C MET A 288 7.44 26.20 4.02
N ALA A 289 7.81 27.47 4.24
CA ALA A 289 8.08 28.42 3.16
C ALA A 289 9.24 27.96 2.26
N GLU A 290 10.33 27.43 2.82
CA GLU A 290 11.45 26.88 2.06
C GLU A 290 11.04 25.65 1.23
N VAL A 291 10.29 24.72 1.84
CA VAL A 291 9.75 23.53 1.15
C VAL A 291 8.84 23.94 0.00
N CYS A 292 7.96 24.92 0.22
CA CYS A 292 7.08 25.43 -0.82
C CYS A 292 7.79 26.19 -1.92
N ALA A 293 8.88 26.90 -1.63
CA ALA A 293 9.69 27.56 -2.65
C ALA A 293 10.35 26.56 -3.61
N VAL A 294 10.70 25.36 -3.11
CA VAL A 294 11.18 24.26 -3.95
C VAL A 294 10.05 23.66 -4.78
N LEU A 295 8.91 23.34 -4.15
CA LEU A 295 7.77 22.72 -4.84
C LEU A 295 7.10 23.65 -5.86
N ALA A 296 7.16 24.96 -5.69
CA ALA A 296 6.63 25.95 -6.63
C ALA A 296 7.28 25.86 -8.03
N ARG A 297 8.48 25.25 -8.14
CA ARG A 297 9.17 25.00 -9.41
C ARG A 297 8.60 23.79 -10.17
N TYR A 298 7.75 23.00 -9.52
CA TYR A 298 7.19 21.74 -10.01
C TYR A 298 5.66 21.75 -9.81
N PRO A 299 4.89 22.41 -10.70
CA PRO A 299 3.45 22.60 -10.51
C PRO A 299 2.68 21.28 -10.40
N ASP A 300 3.10 20.23 -11.09
CA ASP A 300 2.50 18.88 -11.01
C ASP A 300 2.70 18.20 -9.64
N LEU A 301 3.63 18.70 -8.81
CA LEU A 301 3.89 18.22 -7.45
C LEU A 301 3.33 19.17 -6.38
N SER A 302 2.78 20.33 -6.76
CA SER A 302 2.31 21.36 -5.82
C SER A 302 1.15 20.90 -4.93
N LEU A 303 0.31 19.98 -5.42
CA LEU A 303 -0.81 19.39 -4.67
C LEU A 303 -0.39 18.25 -3.73
N SER A 304 0.91 17.99 -3.61
CA SER A 304 1.42 16.96 -2.71
C SER A 304 1.14 17.32 -1.25
N ARG A 305 0.75 16.32 -0.47
CA ARG A 305 0.63 16.44 0.98
C ARG A 305 2.01 16.43 1.62
N ILE A 306 2.23 17.32 2.58
CA ILE A 306 3.50 17.44 3.29
C ILE A 306 3.27 17.04 4.75
N GLN A 307 4.03 16.07 5.23
CA GLN A 307 4.08 15.69 6.64
C GLN A 307 5.30 16.37 7.26
N LEU A 308 5.08 17.36 8.11
CA LEU A 308 6.14 18.01 8.89
C LEU A 308 6.29 17.29 10.23
N ASN A 309 7.42 16.61 10.39
CA ASN A 309 7.79 15.98 11.65
C ASN A 309 8.53 16.98 12.54
N PRO A 310 8.25 16.99 13.86
CA PRO A 310 8.89 17.89 14.80
C PRO A 310 10.40 17.57 14.94
N PRO A 311 11.21 18.53 15.44
CA PRO A 311 12.61 18.28 15.76
C PRO A 311 12.81 17.12 16.75
N PRO A 312 13.91 16.36 16.66
CA PRO A 312 14.17 15.25 17.57
C PRO A 312 14.26 15.75 19.02
N GLY A 313 13.50 15.11 19.92
CA GLY A 313 13.43 15.50 21.33
C GLY A 313 12.41 16.59 21.66
N SER A 314 11.59 17.01 20.69
CA SER A 314 10.46 17.94 20.90
C SER A 314 9.17 17.20 21.27
N ASP A 315 8.29 17.86 22.02
CA ASP A 315 6.92 17.42 22.38
C ASP A 315 5.86 17.90 21.39
N GLN A 316 6.26 18.62 20.33
CA GLN A 316 5.37 19.08 19.27
C GLN A 316 4.76 17.90 18.50
N SER A 317 3.51 18.04 18.06
CA SER A 317 2.84 17.06 17.22
C SER A 317 3.30 17.12 15.75
N VAL A 318 3.15 16.00 15.05
CA VAL A 318 3.29 15.95 13.59
C VAL A 318 2.17 16.76 12.95
N HIS A 319 2.52 17.66 12.03
CA HIS A 319 1.57 18.50 11.31
C HIS A 319 1.50 18.17 9.83
N TRP A 320 0.28 18.11 9.30
CA TRP A 320 0.03 17.86 7.90
C TRP A 320 -0.34 19.17 7.20
N ARG A 321 0.41 19.50 6.16
CA ARG A 321 0.27 20.76 5.41
C ARG A 321 0.21 20.48 3.91
N GLN A 322 -0.19 21.48 3.15
CA GLN A 322 -0.04 21.55 1.69
C GLN A 322 0.48 22.93 1.35
N CYS A 323 1.33 23.03 0.32
CA CYS A 323 1.66 24.34 -0.21
C CYS A 323 0.38 24.92 -0.80
N GLY A 324 0.01 26.13 -0.36
CA GLY A 324 -1.13 26.82 -0.94
C GLY A 324 -0.95 26.87 -2.45
N ALA A 325 -2.02 26.60 -3.20
CA ALA A 325 -2.03 26.90 -4.63
C ALA A 325 -1.85 28.41 -4.74
N THR A 326 -0.62 28.88 -4.89
CA THR A 326 -0.34 30.28 -5.15
C THR A 326 -1.05 30.57 -6.47
N VAL A 327 -2.19 31.23 -6.36
CA VAL A 327 -2.84 31.93 -7.46
C VAL A 327 -1.73 32.72 -8.14
N ILE A 328 -1.43 32.35 -9.37
CA ILE A 328 -0.53 33.09 -10.24
C ILE A 328 -1.13 34.50 -10.33
N VAL A 329 -0.59 35.43 -9.55
CA VAL A 329 -0.89 36.85 -9.71
C VAL A 329 -0.04 37.30 -10.90
N PRO A 330 -0.66 37.80 -11.98
CA PRO A 330 0.11 38.30 -13.12
C PRO A 330 0.86 39.55 -12.69
N ARG A 331 2.15 39.62 -13.04
CA ARG A 331 2.89 40.87 -13.13
C ARG A 331 3.54 40.94 -14.51
#